data_AF-A0A081XJK4-F1
#
_entry.id   AF-A0A081XJK4-F1
#
_cell.length_a   1.000
_cell.length_b   1.000
_cell.length_c   1.000
_cell.angle_alpha   90.00
_cell.angle_beta   90.00
_cell.angle_gamma   90.00
#
_symmetry.space_group_name_H-M   'P 1'
#
loop_
_entity.id
_entity.type
_entity.pdbx_description
1 polymer ?
#
loop_
_entity_poly.entity_id
_entity_poly.type
_entity_poly.pdbx_seq_one_letter_code
_entity_poly.pdbx_strand_id
1 'polypeptide(L)'
;MNLTSDPLRRVVSAYAAAAADLATVTSGRTRRSPGGSVLAISGAPVARLNAVISPSPEPSAEEIGSLAAAEGPWELPWSIHVRGMPGPSVAEWAAGHGLTHYAREPLMIRPAELGMPEKPVVDSLRVRAVSGDEIGLYTATIAAGFQASSDAFRLLANPALTKIDGVTFYLADVDGIPVGTGMAAISGDLTGIYNITTLPGHRRRGYGRALTIELTRAGFAAGARTAYLYASTMGEPIYASIGFRVEEYLTLIVAPPRRCQGVPPLRHRLPPETAGCLVDGAGHSRAAAPRLWARCTHEVRAGRGHLPGWRPARLHPRLPGRGHGGQHRVAQVGAGHGGRPGRPGGAGGPGP
;
A
#
# COMPACT_ATOMS: atom_id res chain seq x y z
N MET A 1 -11.56 16.68 -22.53
CA MET A 1 -11.32 16.05 -21.22
C MET A 1 -11.51 17.13 -20.18
N ASN A 2 -12.53 17.02 -19.34
CA ASN A 2 -12.81 17.99 -18.30
C ASN A 2 -11.67 17.91 -17.28
N LEU A 3 -10.85 18.95 -17.14
CA LEU A 3 -9.79 19.08 -16.13
C LEU A 3 -10.34 19.22 -14.69
N THR A 4 -11.66 19.06 -14.51
CA THR A 4 -12.41 19.38 -13.28
C THR A 4 -12.75 18.19 -12.39
N SER A 5 -12.39 16.95 -12.75
CA SER A 5 -12.45 15.85 -11.79
C SER A 5 -11.09 15.17 -11.73
N ASP A 6 -10.36 15.41 -10.66
CA ASP A 6 -9.19 14.62 -10.28
C ASP A 6 -9.69 13.45 -9.40
N PRO A 7 -9.99 12.28 -9.99
CA PRO A 7 -10.59 11.16 -9.27
C PRO A 7 -9.65 10.56 -8.23
N LEU A 8 -8.34 10.81 -8.36
CA LEU A 8 -7.33 10.29 -7.45
C LEU A 8 -7.12 11.19 -6.23
N ARG A 9 -7.50 12.48 -6.31
CA ARG A 9 -7.42 13.41 -5.17
C ARG A 9 -8.07 12.83 -3.92
N ARG A 10 -9.23 12.17 -4.04
CA ARG A 10 -9.92 11.58 -2.88
C ARG A 10 -9.10 10.45 -2.24
N VAL A 11 -8.41 9.62 -3.02
CA VAL A 11 -7.64 8.50 -2.45
C VAL A 11 -6.32 8.99 -1.86
N VAL A 12 -5.63 9.95 -2.49
CA VAL A 12 -4.41 10.53 -1.91
C VAL A 12 -4.75 11.38 -0.68
N SER A 13 -5.89 12.06 -0.65
CA SER A 13 -6.40 12.74 0.55
C SER A 13 -6.73 11.77 1.67
N ALA A 14 -7.31 10.60 1.37
CA ALA A 14 -7.57 9.54 2.35
C ALA A 14 -6.26 8.93 2.90
N TYR A 15 -5.25 8.77 2.05
CA TYR A 15 -3.91 8.38 2.49
C TYR A 15 -3.29 9.42 3.43
N ALA A 16 -3.36 10.71 3.07
CA ALA A 16 -2.88 11.80 3.92
C ALA A 16 -3.65 11.89 5.25
N ALA A 17 -4.96 11.64 5.24
CA ALA A 17 -5.79 11.57 6.44
C ALA A 17 -5.39 10.39 7.34
N ALA A 18 -5.20 9.19 6.79
CA ALA A 18 -4.74 8.04 7.57
C ALA A 18 -3.37 8.29 8.24
N ALA A 19 -2.46 9.01 7.57
CA ALA A 19 -1.20 9.44 8.18
C ALA A 19 -1.42 10.47 9.31
N ALA A 20 -2.35 11.42 9.13
CA ALA A 20 -2.72 12.39 10.17
C ALA A 20 -3.38 11.72 11.39
N ASP A 21 -4.24 10.74 11.19
CA ASP A 21 -4.90 10.00 12.27
C ASP A 21 -3.88 9.21 13.09
N LEU A 22 -2.94 8.56 12.40
CA LEU A 22 -1.80 7.90 13.03
C LEU A 22 -0.98 8.90 13.87
N ALA A 23 -0.61 10.05 13.28
CA ALA A 23 0.17 11.09 13.97
C ALA A 23 -0.57 11.67 15.17
N THR A 24 -1.89 11.87 15.08
CA THR A 24 -2.75 12.37 16.15
C THR A 24 -2.69 11.47 17.37
N VAL A 25 -2.81 10.15 17.18
CA VAL A 25 -2.78 9.18 18.28
C VAL A 25 -1.38 8.94 18.83
N THR A 26 -0.34 9.06 18.01
CA THR A 26 1.03 8.68 18.40
C THR A 26 1.85 9.82 18.99
N SER A 27 1.77 11.01 18.40
CA SER A 27 2.56 12.17 18.84
C SER A 27 1.75 13.45 19.02
N GLY A 28 0.51 13.50 18.52
CA GLY A 28 -0.31 14.70 18.47
C GLY A 28 0.15 15.74 17.45
N ARG A 29 1.27 15.51 16.74
CA ARG A 29 1.84 16.46 15.79
C ARG A 29 1.29 16.23 14.38
N THR A 30 0.20 16.95 14.09
CA THR A 30 -0.41 16.99 12.77
C THR A 30 -0.90 18.40 12.45
N ARG A 31 -0.83 18.80 11.18
CA ARG A 31 -1.40 20.06 10.68
C ARG A 31 -1.93 19.86 9.27
N ARG A 32 -3.00 20.59 8.92
CA ARG A 32 -3.54 20.60 7.56
C ARG A 32 -3.53 22.03 7.03
N SER A 33 -3.06 22.19 5.81
CA SER A 33 -3.10 23.47 5.10
C SER A 33 -4.44 23.66 4.37
N PRO A 34 -4.80 24.90 3.98
CA PRO A 34 -6.03 25.15 3.21
C PRO A 34 -6.11 24.42 1.87
N GLY A 35 -4.97 24.16 1.20
CA GLY A 35 -4.92 23.38 -0.05
C GLY A 35 -5.09 21.87 0.13
N GLY A 36 -5.12 21.41 1.39
CA GLY A 36 -5.33 20.01 1.76
C GLY A 36 -4.05 19.20 1.96
N SER A 37 -2.88 19.83 1.86
CA SER A 37 -1.62 19.20 2.26
C SER A 37 -1.58 18.98 3.77
N VAL A 38 -0.90 17.92 4.21
CA VAL A 38 -0.91 17.46 5.60
C VAL A 38 0.52 17.30 6.11
N LEU A 39 0.84 17.90 7.24
CA LEU A 39 1.97 17.53 8.08
C LEU A 39 1.50 16.40 9.01
N ALA A 40 2.17 15.25 8.99
CA ALA A 40 1.87 14.13 9.88
C ALA A 40 3.17 13.53 10.43
N ILE A 41 3.40 13.67 11.73
CA ILE A 41 4.61 13.18 12.40
C ILE A 41 4.23 12.05 13.36
N SER A 42 4.59 10.81 13.05
CA SER A 42 4.25 9.67 13.93
C SER A 42 5.20 9.51 15.11
N GLY A 43 6.37 10.16 15.08
CA GLY A 43 7.43 9.95 16.08
C GLY A 43 8.32 8.73 15.81
N ALA A 44 8.12 8.02 14.70
CA ALA A 44 8.93 6.86 14.33
C ALA A 44 10.32 7.27 13.85
N PRO A 45 11.37 6.45 14.02
CA PRO A 45 12.66 6.65 13.36
C PRO A 45 12.61 6.22 11.87
N VAL A 46 11.51 6.51 11.16
CA VAL A 46 11.24 6.07 9.79
C VAL A 46 10.72 7.26 8.98
N ALA A 47 11.48 7.71 7.98
CA ALA A 47 11.18 8.91 7.19
C ALA A 47 9.78 8.90 6.57
N ARG A 48 9.31 7.74 6.10
CA ARG A 48 7.96 7.54 5.54
C ARG A 48 6.83 7.93 6.50
N LEU A 49 7.05 7.82 7.81
CA LEU A 49 6.01 8.03 8.83
C LEU A 49 6.06 9.44 9.45
N ASN A 50 7.02 10.27 9.01
CA ASN A 50 7.10 11.69 9.37
C ASN A 50 7.14 12.49 8.07
N ALA A 51 5.99 13.01 7.63
CA ALA A 51 5.86 13.51 6.27
C ALA A 51 5.07 14.80 6.17
N VAL A 52 5.42 15.61 5.17
CA VAL A 52 4.49 16.54 4.53
C VAL A 52 3.93 15.86 3.29
N ILE A 53 2.61 15.68 3.23
CA ILE A 53 1.90 14.94 2.18
C ILE A 53 1.02 15.90 1.40
N SER A 54 1.29 16.07 0.10
CA SER A 54 0.45 16.88 -0.78
C SER A 54 -0.42 16.00 -1.68
N PRO A 55 -1.77 16.05 -1.56
CA PRO A 55 -2.68 15.33 -2.44
C PRO A 55 -2.89 16.02 -3.80
N SER A 56 -2.34 17.23 -3.98
CA SER A 56 -2.43 17.98 -5.24
C SER A 56 -1.60 17.32 -6.34
N PRO A 57 -2.09 17.23 -7.59
CA PRO A 57 -1.26 16.84 -8.73
C PRO A 57 -0.19 17.90 -9.04
N GLU A 58 -0.43 19.15 -8.64
CA GLU A 58 0.49 20.27 -8.72
C GLU A 58 0.79 20.78 -7.29
N PRO A 59 1.76 20.17 -6.59
CA PRO A 59 2.08 20.55 -5.21
C PRO A 59 2.74 21.93 -5.13
N SER A 60 2.35 22.73 -4.13
CA SER A 60 2.95 24.05 -3.86
C SER A 60 4.15 23.93 -2.92
N ALA A 61 5.31 24.45 -3.35
CA ALA A 61 6.51 24.53 -2.52
C ALA A 61 6.33 25.45 -1.31
N GLU A 62 5.56 26.54 -1.47
CA GLU A 62 5.23 27.46 -0.37
C GLU A 62 4.39 26.77 0.70
N GLU A 63 3.36 26.02 0.29
CA GLU A 63 2.49 25.29 1.21
C GLU A 63 3.26 24.18 1.95
N ILE A 64 4.06 23.41 1.21
CA ILE A 64 4.94 22.38 1.78
C ILE A 64 5.91 23.02 2.77
N GLY A 65 6.52 24.15 2.41
CA GLY A 65 7.48 24.84 3.24
C GLY A 65 6.88 25.43 4.51
N SER A 66 5.66 25.99 4.42
CA SER A 66 4.93 26.47 5.59
C SER A 66 4.64 25.35 6.59
N LEU A 67 4.17 24.19 6.10
CA LEU A 67 3.94 23.02 6.95
C LEU A 67 5.22 22.48 7.58
N ALA A 68 6.31 22.39 6.80
CA ALA A 68 7.58 21.88 7.29
C ALA A 68 8.26 22.83 8.30
N ALA A 69 8.14 24.14 8.11
CA ALA A 69 8.67 25.15 9.03
C ALA A 69 7.95 25.12 10.40
N ALA A 70 6.68 24.71 10.42
CA ALA A 70 5.88 24.63 11.63
C ALA A 70 6.31 23.50 12.60
N GLU A 71 7.15 22.57 12.15
CA GLU A 71 7.71 21.48 12.97
C GLU A 71 9.11 21.79 13.51
N GLY A 72 9.84 22.76 12.92
CA GLY A 72 11.29 22.86 13.06
C GLY A 72 11.82 22.99 14.50
N PRO A 73 13.06 22.51 14.77
CA PRO A 73 13.95 21.73 13.91
C PRO A 73 13.56 20.24 13.80
N TRP A 74 13.83 19.61 12.64
CA TRP A 74 13.54 18.19 12.41
C TRP A 74 14.55 17.28 13.12
N GLU A 75 14.14 16.64 14.21
CA GLU A 75 14.95 15.65 14.96
C GLU A 75 14.82 14.23 14.41
N LEU A 76 13.74 13.96 13.66
CA LEU A 76 13.44 12.65 13.10
C LEU A 76 13.77 12.61 11.60
N PRO A 77 14.10 11.42 11.06
CA PRO A 77 14.05 11.22 9.61
C PRO A 77 12.66 11.58 9.11
N TRP A 78 12.57 12.34 8.02
CA TRP A 78 11.31 12.84 7.48
C TRP A 78 11.32 12.84 5.95
N SER A 79 10.15 13.12 5.37
CA SER A 79 9.91 13.02 3.94
C SER A 79 8.91 14.04 3.42
N ILE A 80 8.95 14.27 2.10
CA ILE A 80 7.85 14.91 1.36
C ILE A 80 7.22 13.86 0.46
N HIS A 81 5.89 13.75 0.51
CA HIS A 81 5.10 12.85 -0.32
C HIS A 81 4.32 13.67 -1.35
N VAL A 82 4.60 13.45 -2.63
CA VAL A 82 3.89 14.11 -3.75
C VAL A 82 3.40 13.08 -4.76
N ARG A 83 2.38 13.48 -5.52
CA ARG A 83 1.89 12.69 -6.65
C ARG A 83 2.79 12.85 -7.86
N GLY A 84 2.95 11.77 -8.63
CA GLY A 84 3.77 11.77 -9.84
C GLY A 84 5.20 12.21 -9.54
N MET A 85 5.74 13.12 -10.35
CA MET A 85 7.04 13.74 -10.11
C MET A 85 6.83 15.19 -9.62
N PRO A 86 7.58 15.66 -8.61
CA PRO A 86 7.51 17.06 -8.22
C PRO A 86 7.99 17.98 -9.34
N GLY A 87 7.37 19.16 -9.42
CA GLY A 87 7.90 20.26 -10.24
C GLY A 87 9.20 20.83 -9.66
N PRO A 88 9.93 21.66 -10.44
CA PRO A 88 11.23 22.20 -10.06
C PRO A 88 11.23 22.94 -8.72
N SER A 89 10.20 23.73 -8.43
CA SER A 89 10.09 24.51 -7.19
C SER A 89 10.07 23.62 -5.94
N VAL A 90 9.31 22.52 -5.97
CA VAL A 90 9.26 21.56 -4.86
C VAL A 90 10.57 20.79 -4.74
N ALA A 91 11.17 20.40 -5.87
CA ALA A 91 12.45 19.69 -5.88
C ALA A 91 13.60 20.55 -5.32
N GLU A 92 13.69 21.82 -5.72
CA GLU A 92 14.67 22.78 -5.22
C GLU A 92 14.46 23.06 -3.72
N TRP A 93 13.21 23.26 -3.30
CA TRP A 93 12.89 23.46 -1.89
C TRP A 93 13.28 22.24 -1.04
N ALA A 94 12.94 21.02 -1.50
CA ALA A 94 13.29 19.78 -0.82
C ALA A 94 14.81 19.59 -0.72
N ALA A 95 15.55 19.87 -1.80
CA ALA A 95 17.00 19.80 -1.84
C ALA A 95 17.66 20.78 -0.85
N GLY A 96 17.11 22.00 -0.72
CA GLY A 96 17.53 22.99 0.28
C GLY A 96 17.41 22.51 1.74
N HIS A 97 16.59 21.47 1.98
CA HIS A 97 16.40 20.83 3.29
C HIS A 97 17.06 19.44 3.38
N GLY A 98 17.97 19.12 2.45
CA GLY A 98 18.72 17.86 2.44
C GLY A 98 17.93 16.65 1.92
N LEU A 99 16.69 16.83 1.46
CA LEU A 99 15.88 15.78 0.87
C LEU A 99 16.17 15.68 -0.64
N THR A 100 17.02 14.71 -1.00
CA THR A 100 17.56 14.59 -2.37
C THR A 100 17.40 13.19 -2.97
N HIS A 101 16.92 12.23 -2.19
CA HIS A 101 16.66 10.88 -2.66
C HIS A 101 15.18 10.68 -2.94
N TYR A 102 14.87 10.12 -4.11
CA TYR A 102 13.51 9.95 -4.61
C TYR A 102 13.17 8.46 -4.65
N ALA A 103 12.17 8.05 -3.88
CA ALA A 103 11.59 6.71 -3.96
C ALA A 103 10.19 6.79 -4.57
N ARG A 104 9.90 5.92 -5.54
CA ARG A 104 8.62 5.88 -6.23
C ARG A 104 7.87 4.61 -5.88
N GLU A 105 6.60 4.76 -5.55
CA GLU A 105 5.71 3.66 -5.22
C GLU A 105 4.44 3.73 -6.09
N PRO A 106 4.07 2.65 -6.80
CA PRO A 106 2.83 2.62 -7.55
C PRO A 106 1.63 2.77 -6.62
N LEU A 107 0.78 3.77 -6.88
CA LEU A 107 -0.58 3.82 -6.36
C LEU A 107 -1.40 2.79 -7.15
N MET A 108 -1.83 1.73 -6.47
CA MET A 108 -2.66 0.71 -7.09
C MET A 108 -4.09 0.78 -6.56
N ILE A 109 -5.06 0.68 -7.46
CA ILE A 109 -6.49 0.74 -7.15
C ILE A 109 -7.22 -0.49 -7.66
N ARG A 110 -8.18 -0.96 -6.87
CA ARG A 110 -9.14 -2.00 -7.27
C ARG A 110 -10.58 -1.49 -7.05
N PRO A 111 -11.35 -1.28 -8.12
CA PRO A 111 -12.78 -0.96 -8.02
C PRO A 111 -13.62 -2.15 -7.50
N ALA A 112 -14.70 -1.87 -6.77
CA ALA A 112 -15.68 -2.87 -6.35
C ALA A 112 -16.52 -3.43 -7.52
N GLU A 113 -16.55 -2.71 -8.64
CA GLU A 113 -17.20 -3.12 -9.90
C GLU A 113 -16.58 -4.40 -10.49
N LEU A 114 -15.34 -4.74 -10.12
CA LEU A 114 -14.71 -6.02 -10.45
C LEU A 114 -15.26 -7.20 -9.63
N GLY A 115 -16.29 -6.96 -8.81
CA GLY A 115 -16.87 -7.93 -7.92
C GLY A 115 -16.04 -8.15 -6.66
N MET A 116 -16.62 -8.91 -5.74
CA MET A 116 -15.95 -9.35 -4.52
C MET A 116 -14.84 -10.35 -4.89
N PRO A 117 -13.57 -10.13 -4.51
CA PRO A 117 -12.52 -11.10 -4.81
C PRO A 117 -12.81 -12.43 -4.12
N GLU A 118 -12.55 -13.52 -4.83
CA GLU A 118 -12.77 -14.89 -4.33
C GLU A 118 -11.98 -15.13 -3.05
N LYS A 119 -12.63 -15.77 -2.07
CA LYS A 119 -11.99 -16.07 -0.78
C LYS A 119 -10.78 -16.98 -1.02
N PRO A 120 -9.60 -16.67 -0.47
CA PRO A 120 -8.42 -17.51 -0.63
C PRO A 120 -8.66 -18.86 0.06
N VAL A 121 -8.39 -19.95 -0.65
CA VAL A 121 -8.26 -21.29 -0.05
C VAL A 121 -6.77 -21.51 0.20
N VAL A 122 -6.36 -21.33 1.44
CA VAL A 122 -5.00 -21.61 1.90
C VAL A 122 -5.13 -22.42 3.18
N ASP A 123 -4.60 -23.64 3.16
CA ASP A 123 -4.76 -24.60 4.25
C ASP A 123 -4.29 -24.00 5.58
N SER A 124 -5.10 -24.23 6.63
CA SER A 124 -4.87 -23.75 8.01
C SER A 124 -4.74 -22.23 8.20
N LEU A 125 -4.84 -21.41 7.15
CA LEU A 125 -4.71 -19.97 7.26
C LEU A 125 -5.99 -19.33 7.81
N ARG A 126 -5.84 -18.58 8.91
CA ARG A 126 -6.88 -17.69 9.44
C ARG A 126 -6.39 -16.25 9.38
N VAL A 127 -7.14 -15.38 8.73
CA VAL A 127 -6.96 -13.92 8.83
C VAL A 127 -8.00 -13.38 9.82
N ARG A 128 -7.55 -12.66 10.85
CA ARG A 128 -8.42 -12.15 11.91
C ARG A 128 -8.05 -10.73 12.31
N ALA A 129 -9.05 -9.97 12.75
CA ALA A 129 -8.83 -8.67 13.37
C ALA A 129 -8.09 -8.84 14.70
N VAL A 130 -7.28 -7.84 15.04
CA VAL A 130 -6.48 -7.75 16.27
C VAL A 130 -7.20 -6.83 17.24
N SER A 131 -7.44 -7.30 18.46
CA SER A 131 -7.93 -6.48 19.57
C SER A 131 -6.80 -5.72 20.28
N GLY A 132 -7.13 -4.72 21.08
CA GLY A 132 -6.13 -3.84 21.72
C GLY A 132 -5.13 -4.56 22.64
N ASP A 133 -5.52 -5.68 23.25
CA ASP A 133 -4.67 -6.56 24.06
C ASP A 133 -3.65 -7.36 23.24
N GLU A 134 -3.94 -7.61 21.96
CA GLU A 134 -3.06 -8.34 21.03
C GLU A 134 -2.18 -7.43 20.17
N ILE A 135 -2.26 -6.11 20.35
CA ILE A 135 -1.52 -5.15 19.52
C ILE A 135 0.01 -5.33 19.62
N GLY A 136 0.50 -5.83 20.76
CA GLY A 136 1.90 -6.20 20.94
C GLY A 136 2.34 -7.34 20.01
N LEU A 137 1.48 -8.36 19.83
CA LEU A 137 1.74 -9.48 18.93
C LEU A 137 1.78 -9.01 17.47
N TYR A 138 0.85 -8.13 17.08
CA TYR A 138 0.88 -7.49 15.78
C TYR A 138 2.19 -6.72 15.55
N THR A 139 2.61 -5.93 16.54
CA THR A 139 3.83 -5.09 16.46
C THR A 139 5.11 -5.93 16.33
N ALA A 140 5.20 -7.04 17.07
CA ALA A 140 6.32 -7.97 16.92
C ALA A 140 6.33 -8.63 15.54
N THR A 141 5.15 -9.05 15.05
CA THR A 141 5.01 -9.76 13.77
C THR A 141 5.33 -8.84 12.58
N ILE A 142 4.87 -7.59 12.58
CA ILE A 142 5.16 -6.63 11.51
C ILE A 142 6.64 -6.28 11.45
N ALA A 143 7.30 -6.06 12.60
CA ALA A 143 8.73 -5.78 12.66
C ALA A 143 9.56 -6.94 12.09
N ALA A 144 9.25 -8.18 12.51
CA ALA A 144 9.90 -9.38 11.98
C ALA A 144 9.60 -9.61 10.49
N GLY A 145 8.36 -9.35 10.05
CA GLY A 145 7.94 -9.49 8.65
C GLY A 145 8.70 -8.55 7.71
N PHE A 146 8.89 -7.29 8.12
CA PHE A 146 9.70 -6.32 7.37
C PHE A 146 11.21 -6.47 7.60
N GLN A 147 11.64 -7.34 8.50
CA GLN A 147 13.05 -7.49 8.90
C GLN A 147 13.65 -6.15 9.40
N ALA A 148 12.84 -5.39 10.14
CA ALA A 148 13.24 -4.11 10.73
C ALA A 148 13.51 -4.26 12.23
N SER A 149 14.17 -3.26 12.82
CA SER A 149 14.27 -3.17 14.28
C SER A 149 12.88 -2.99 14.90
N SER A 150 12.69 -3.50 16.11
CA SER A 150 11.46 -3.28 16.89
C SER A 150 11.15 -1.80 17.06
N ASP A 151 12.19 -0.98 17.22
CA ASP A 151 12.08 0.48 17.33
C ASP A 151 11.39 1.15 16.15
N ALA A 152 11.54 0.63 14.93
CA ALA A 152 10.90 1.20 13.74
C ALA A 152 9.36 1.11 13.80
N PHE A 153 8.83 0.12 14.50
CA PHE A 153 7.40 -0.16 14.60
C PHE A 153 6.83 0.00 16.01
N ARG A 154 7.63 0.46 16.99
CA ARG A 154 7.23 0.60 18.40
C ARG A 154 5.95 1.41 18.59
N LEU A 155 5.73 2.44 17.77
CA LEU A 155 4.50 3.26 17.83
C LEU A 155 3.23 2.42 17.62
N LEU A 156 3.32 1.33 16.85
CA LEU A 156 2.19 0.45 16.57
C LEU A 156 1.78 -0.38 17.79
N ALA A 157 2.59 -0.43 18.85
CA ALA A 157 2.23 -1.06 20.11
C ALA A 157 1.25 -0.22 20.94
N ASN A 158 0.91 1.00 20.52
CA ASN A 158 -0.07 1.83 21.22
C ASN A 158 -1.49 1.27 20.98
N PRO A 159 -2.19 0.73 22.02
CA PRO A 159 -3.53 0.17 21.86
C PRO A 159 -4.58 1.21 21.47
N ALA A 160 -4.33 2.51 21.66
CA ALA A 160 -5.23 3.55 21.17
C ALA A 160 -5.38 3.54 19.64
N LEU A 161 -4.42 2.96 18.91
CA LEU A 161 -4.51 2.82 17.45
C LEU A 161 -5.67 1.92 17.01
N THR A 162 -6.05 0.93 17.82
CA THR A 162 -7.21 0.07 17.52
C THR A 162 -8.55 0.77 17.75
N LYS A 163 -8.52 2.01 18.27
CA LYS A 163 -9.70 2.84 18.51
C LYS A 163 -9.87 3.93 17.45
N ILE A 164 -8.98 4.02 16.47
CA ILE A 164 -9.16 4.93 15.34
C ILE A 164 -10.32 4.40 14.49
N ASP A 165 -11.32 5.24 14.27
CA ASP A 165 -12.50 4.88 13.47
C ASP A 165 -12.09 4.43 12.07
N GLY A 166 -12.64 3.30 11.63
CA GLY A 166 -12.35 2.71 10.32
C GLY A 166 -11.00 2.03 10.19
N VAL A 167 -10.14 2.06 11.22
CA VAL A 167 -8.85 1.33 11.22
C VAL A 167 -9.02 -0.06 11.84
N THR A 168 -8.49 -1.07 11.18
CA THR A 168 -8.43 -2.43 11.71
C THR A 168 -7.09 -3.07 11.39
N PHE A 169 -6.43 -3.60 12.41
CA PHE A 169 -5.21 -4.38 12.29
C PHE A 169 -5.56 -5.86 12.17
N TYR A 170 -4.79 -6.58 11.37
CA TYR A 170 -5.02 -8.00 11.08
C TYR A 170 -3.75 -8.81 11.29
N LEU A 171 -3.94 -10.00 11.85
CA LEU A 171 -2.96 -11.08 11.85
C LEU A 171 -3.41 -12.18 10.89
N ALA A 172 -2.45 -12.71 10.14
CA ALA A 172 -2.57 -14.01 9.49
C ALA A 172 -1.93 -15.06 10.40
N ASP A 173 -2.70 -16.05 10.79
CA ASP A 173 -2.26 -17.17 11.63
C ASP A 173 -2.35 -18.49 10.86
N VAL A 174 -1.38 -19.37 11.09
CA VAL A 174 -1.41 -20.77 10.64
C VAL A 174 -1.23 -21.63 11.88
N ASP A 175 -2.24 -22.45 12.19
CA ASP A 175 -2.24 -23.34 13.37
C ASP A 175 -1.92 -22.60 14.69
N GLY A 176 -2.44 -21.37 14.84
CA GLY A 176 -2.23 -20.53 16.02
C GLY A 176 -0.92 -19.73 16.05
N ILE A 177 -0.09 -19.83 15.00
CA ILE A 177 1.18 -19.12 14.88
C ILE A 177 1.00 -17.92 13.93
N PRO A 178 1.30 -16.67 14.36
CA PRO A 178 1.31 -15.53 13.47
C PRO A 178 2.36 -15.66 12.37
N VAL A 179 1.91 -15.56 11.12
CA VAL A 179 2.76 -15.67 9.92
C VAL A 179 2.81 -14.39 9.10
N GLY A 180 1.95 -13.41 9.39
CA GLY A 180 1.92 -12.15 8.65
C GLY A 180 0.93 -11.14 9.23
N THR A 181 0.99 -9.92 8.71
CA THR A 181 0.16 -8.80 9.16
C THR A 181 -0.49 -8.07 7.99
N GLY A 182 -1.54 -7.33 8.29
CA GLY A 182 -2.14 -6.32 7.42
C GLY A 182 -2.87 -5.26 8.23
N MET A 183 -3.13 -4.11 7.63
CA MET A 183 -3.95 -3.05 8.21
C MET A 183 -4.90 -2.51 7.14
N ALA A 184 -6.18 -2.39 7.46
CA ALA A 184 -7.16 -1.69 6.64
C ALA A 184 -7.52 -0.36 7.31
N ALA A 185 -7.65 0.71 6.53
CA ALA A 185 -8.20 1.98 6.97
C ALA A 185 -9.33 2.39 6.03
N ILE A 186 -10.55 2.44 6.55
CA ILE A 186 -11.77 2.72 5.81
C ILE A 186 -12.17 4.17 6.03
N SER A 187 -12.39 4.91 4.95
CA SER A 187 -12.82 6.30 4.99
C SER A 187 -13.82 6.55 3.87
N GLY A 188 -15.09 6.76 4.24
CA GLY A 188 -16.18 6.88 3.28
C GLY A 188 -16.27 5.65 2.36
N ASP A 189 -16.16 5.87 1.05
CA ASP A 189 -16.23 4.81 0.04
C ASP A 189 -14.84 4.21 -0.31
N LEU A 190 -13.81 4.49 0.49
CA LEU A 190 -12.44 4.04 0.25
C LEU A 190 -11.96 3.07 1.33
N THR A 191 -11.19 2.06 0.95
CA THR A 191 -10.42 1.22 1.87
C THR A 191 -8.94 1.23 1.49
N GLY A 192 -8.11 1.81 2.35
CA GLY A 192 -6.66 1.77 2.20
C GLY A 192 -6.09 0.51 2.82
N ILE A 193 -5.22 -0.18 2.10
CA ILE A 193 -4.55 -1.41 2.56
C ILE A 193 -3.07 -1.11 2.82
N TYR A 194 -2.64 -1.44 4.02
CA TYR A 194 -1.31 -1.13 4.54
C TYR A 194 -0.70 -2.34 5.24
N ASN A 195 0.59 -2.24 5.56
CA ASN A 195 1.29 -3.18 6.45
C ASN A 195 1.20 -4.66 6.06
N ILE A 196 0.98 -4.94 4.77
CA ILE A 196 1.00 -6.31 4.24
C ILE A 196 2.41 -6.84 4.32
N THR A 197 2.63 -7.81 5.20
CA THR A 197 3.89 -8.55 5.26
C THR A 197 3.67 -9.99 5.68
N THR A 198 4.64 -10.83 5.36
CA THR A 198 4.70 -12.24 5.74
C THR A 198 6.08 -12.51 6.29
N LEU A 199 6.14 -13.22 7.43
CA LEU A 199 7.39 -13.62 8.07
C LEU A 199 8.30 -14.33 7.07
N PRO A 200 9.61 -14.08 7.07
CA PRO A 200 10.52 -14.59 6.04
C PRO A 200 10.41 -16.10 5.77
N GLY A 201 10.33 -16.92 6.83
CA GLY A 201 10.19 -18.38 6.73
C GLY A 201 8.83 -18.87 6.19
N HIS A 202 7.84 -17.99 6.12
CA HIS A 202 6.47 -18.28 5.69
C HIS A 202 6.13 -17.65 4.32
N ARG A 203 7.08 -16.96 3.68
CA ARG A 203 6.88 -16.35 2.36
C ARG A 203 6.66 -17.40 1.27
N ARG A 204 6.13 -16.95 0.13
CA ARG A 204 5.86 -17.77 -1.07
C ARG A 204 4.82 -18.88 -0.88
N ARG A 205 4.00 -18.79 0.18
CA ARG A 205 2.88 -19.71 0.48
C ARG A 205 1.49 -19.10 0.26
N GLY A 206 1.42 -17.95 -0.41
CA GLY A 206 0.15 -17.26 -0.70
C GLY A 206 -0.40 -16.38 0.43
N TYR A 207 0.22 -16.32 1.61
CA TYR A 207 -0.30 -15.56 2.76
C TYR A 207 -0.46 -14.05 2.50
N GLY A 208 0.49 -13.40 1.84
CA GLY A 208 0.36 -11.99 1.44
C GLY A 208 -0.84 -11.75 0.50
N ARG A 209 -1.06 -12.64 -0.47
CA ARG A 209 -2.23 -12.59 -1.36
C ARG A 209 -3.53 -12.77 -0.57
N ALA A 210 -3.57 -13.74 0.34
CA ALA A 210 -4.74 -14.02 1.15
C ALA A 210 -5.10 -12.86 2.08
N LEU A 211 -4.10 -12.27 2.77
CA LEU A 211 -4.26 -11.05 3.56
C LEU A 211 -4.88 -9.93 2.72
N THR A 212 -4.30 -9.61 1.57
CA THR A 212 -4.82 -8.52 0.72
C THR A 212 -6.26 -8.79 0.25
N ILE A 213 -6.58 -10.03 -0.12
CA ILE A 213 -7.94 -10.39 -0.50
C ILE A 213 -8.90 -10.17 0.68
N GLU A 214 -8.58 -10.70 1.87
CA GLU A 214 -9.47 -10.57 3.04
C GLU A 214 -9.67 -9.11 3.45
N LEU A 215 -8.61 -8.28 3.43
CA LEU A 215 -8.72 -6.85 3.72
C LEU A 215 -9.55 -6.11 2.66
N THR A 216 -9.39 -6.46 1.38
CA THR A 216 -10.24 -5.91 0.30
C THR A 216 -11.71 -6.27 0.51
N ARG A 217 -11.99 -7.54 0.85
CA ARG A 217 -13.34 -8.03 1.12
C ARG A 217 -13.96 -7.33 2.33
N ALA A 218 -13.19 -7.18 3.41
CA ALA A 218 -13.63 -6.49 4.62
C ALA A 218 -14.01 -5.03 4.33
N GLY A 219 -13.17 -4.30 3.59
CA GLY A 219 -13.48 -2.93 3.20
C GLY A 219 -14.75 -2.82 2.35
N PHE A 220 -14.94 -3.71 1.38
CA PHE A 220 -16.16 -3.72 0.55
C PHE A 220 -17.42 -4.13 1.31
N ALA A 221 -17.31 -5.09 2.23
CA ALA A 221 -18.41 -5.48 3.10
C ALA A 221 -18.84 -4.32 4.03
N ALA A 222 -17.89 -3.44 4.40
CA ALA A 222 -18.14 -2.23 5.16
C ALA A 222 -18.61 -1.03 4.31
N GLY A 223 -18.84 -1.22 3.01
CA GLY A 223 -19.41 -0.21 2.11
C GLY A 223 -18.40 0.54 1.23
N ALA A 224 -17.10 0.25 1.35
CA ALA A 224 -16.13 0.83 0.43
C ALA A 224 -16.39 0.37 -1.02
N ARG A 225 -16.22 1.30 -1.96
CA ARG A 225 -16.33 1.07 -3.41
C ARG A 225 -14.97 0.98 -4.09
N THR A 226 -13.91 1.46 -3.44
CA THR A 226 -12.56 1.49 -4.00
C THR A 226 -11.56 1.02 -2.96
N ALA A 227 -10.78 -0.01 -3.27
CA ALA A 227 -9.60 -0.39 -2.48
C ALA A 227 -8.35 0.25 -3.09
N TYR A 228 -7.44 0.75 -2.28
CA TYR A 228 -6.17 1.32 -2.74
C TYR A 228 -4.99 0.91 -1.84
N LEU A 229 -3.80 0.94 -2.40
CA LEU A 229 -2.54 0.72 -1.69
C LEU A 229 -1.37 1.36 -2.44
N TYR A 230 -0.25 1.54 -1.73
CA TYR A 230 1.04 1.79 -2.35
C TYR A 230 1.86 0.51 -2.38
N ALA A 231 2.28 0.11 -3.57
CA ALA A 231 2.97 -1.16 -3.76
C ALA A 231 4.48 -1.04 -3.58
N SER A 232 5.09 -2.03 -2.94
CA SER A 232 6.52 -2.29 -3.10
C SER A 232 6.78 -3.06 -4.38
N THR A 233 8.02 -3.07 -4.87
CA THR A 233 8.42 -3.89 -6.03
C THR A 233 8.08 -5.37 -5.84
N MET A 234 8.17 -5.89 -4.61
CA MET A 234 7.78 -7.28 -4.33
C MET A 234 6.26 -7.50 -4.24
N GLY A 235 5.51 -6.48 -3.80
CA GLY A 235 4.06 -6.56 -3.61
C GLY A 235 3.26 -6.36 -4.89
N GLU A 236 3.76 -5.53 -5.82
CA GLU A 236 3.04 -5.15 -7.04
C GLU A 236 2.48 -6.36 -7.84
N PRO A 237 3.25 -7.44 -8.12
CA PRO A 237 2.70 -8.59 -8.85
C PRO A 237 1.59 -9.32 -8.08
N ILE A 238 1.64 -9.31 -6.74
CA ILE A 238 0.61 -9.93 -5.89
C ILE A 238 -0.69 -9.15 -6.02
N TYR A 239 -0.61 -7.83 -5.90
CA TYR A 239 -1.78 -6.96 -5.98
C TYR A 239 -2.41 -6.98 -7.37
N ALA A 240 -1.60 -6.98 -8.42
CA ALA A 240 -2.06 -7.14 -9.80
C ALA A 240 -2.87 -8.42 -9.99
N SER A 241 -2.45 -9.54 -9.38
CA SER A 241 -3.17 -10.82 -9.45
C SER A 241 -4.56 -10.82 -8.78
N ILE A 242 -4.85 -9.79 -7.96
CA ILE A 242 -6.14 -9.61 -7.25
C ILE A 242 -7.04 -8.61 -8.01
N GLY A 243 -6.54 -8.01 -9.09
CA GLY A 243 -7.24 -7.03 -9.92
C GLY A 243 -6.94 -5.58 -9.56
N PHE A 244 -5.94 -5.32 -8.72
CA PHE A 244 -5.42 -3.95 -8.55
C PHE A 244 -4.67 -3.52 -9.80
N ARG A 245 -4.80 -2.24 -10.17
CA ARG A 245 -4.12 -1.63 -11.31
C ARG A 245 -3.36 -0.39 -10.88
N VAL A 246 -2.19 -0.16 -11.46
CA VAL A 246 -1.43 1.07 -11.24
C VAL A 246 -2.17 2.22 -11.90
N GLU A 247 -2.56 3.23 -11.11
CA GLU A 247 -3.25 4.44 -11.59
C GLU A 247 -2.34 5.68 -11.53
N GLU A 248 -1.38 5.70 -10.60
CA GLU A 248 -0.41 6.78 -10.44
C GLU A 248 0.81 6.29 -9.66
N TYR A 249 1.74 7.18 -9.35
CA TYR A 249 2.85 6.94 -8.44
C TYR A 249 2.87 7.99 -7.34
N LEU A 250 3.17 7.56 -6.13
CA LEU A 250 3.64 8.44 -5.07
C LEU A 250 5.16 8.56 -5.17
N THR A 251 5.66 9.78 -5.06
CA THR A 251 7.08 10.06 -4.92
C THR A 251 7.35 10.53 -3.50
N LEU A 252 8.20 9.79 -2.81
CA LEU A 252 8.77 10.15 -1.53
C LEU A 252 10.12 10.82 -1.78
N ILE A 253 10.26 12.06 -1.33
CA ILE A 253 11.54 12.77 -1.30
C ILE A 253 12.07 12.68 0.12
N VAL A 254 13.21 12.01 0.29
CA VAL A 254 13.83 11.73 1.58
C VAL A 254 15.29 12.17 1.60
N ALA A 255 15.85 12.32 2.80
CA ALA A 255 17.29 12.45 2.94
C ALA A 255 17.98 11.19 2.38
N PRO A 256 19.14 11.33 1.71
CA PRO A 256 19.87 10.18 1.23
C PRO A 256 20.26 9.28 2.42
N PRO A 257 20.27 7.95 2.24
CA PRO A 257 20.71 7.04 3.30
C PRO A 257 22.11 7.46 3.73
N ARG A 258 22.31 7.62 5.05
CA ARG A 258 23.64 7.91 5.58
C ARG A 258 24.58 6.81 5.10
N ARG A 259 25.56 7.15 4.26
CA ARG A 259 26.64 6.22 3.95
C ARG A 259 27.23 5.79 5.28
N CYS A 260 27.41 4.49 5.49
CA CYS A 260 28.26 4.00 6.55
C CYS A 260 29.64 4.64 6.31
N GLN A 261 29.97 5.70 7.04
CA GLN A 261 31.33 6.19 7.09
C GLN A 261 32.14 5.04 7.66
N GLY A 262 33.10 4.55 6.87
CA GLY A 262 33.79 3.30 7.15
C GLY A 262 34.27 3.25 8.59
N VAL A 263 33.86 2.19 9.30
CA VAL A 263 34.60 1.75 10.49
C VAL A 263 36.05 1.59 10.02
N PRO A 264 37.03 2.32 10.60
CA PRO A 264 38.43 2.09 10.27
C PRO A 264 38.70 0.61 10.50
N PRO A 265 39.38 -0.11 9.59
CA PRO A 265 39.70 -1.51 9.84
C PRO A 265 40.46 -1.58 11.16
N LEU A 266 39.89 -2.29 12.13
CA LEU A 266 40.55 -2.60 13.40
C LEU A 266 41.88 -3.26 13.06
N ARG A 267 42.98 -2.51 13.19
CA ARG A 267 44.34 -3.03 13.10
C ARG A 267 44.68 -3.70 14.43
N HIS A 268 44.07 -4.85 14.70
CA HIS A 268 44.61 -5.78 15.69
C HIS A 268 45.08 -7.03 14.97
N ARG A 269 46.41 -7.19 14.93
CA ARG A 269 47.07 -8.47 14.63
C ARG A 269 46.68 -9.43 15.75
N LEU A 270 45.90 -10.47 15.43
CA LEU A 270 45.83 -11.67 16.25
C LEU A 270 46.96 -12.61 15.82
N PRO A 271 47.70 -13.23 16.76
CA PRO A 271 48.69 -14.25 16.44
C PRO A 271 48.00 -15.54 15.99
N PRO A 272 48.67 -16.40 15.19
CA PRO A 272 48.11 -17.67 14.77
C PRO A 272 48.15 -18.66 15.94
N GLU A 273 47.34 -19.72 15.85
CA GLU A 273 47.26 -20.89 16.75
C GLU A 273 46.11 -20.88 17.75
N THR A 274 44.94 -21.36 17.30
CA THR A 274 44.29 -22.56 17.85
C THR A 274 43.08 -22.90 16.99
N ALA A 275 43.21 -23.93 16.15
CA ALA A 275 42.08 -24.61 15.54
C ALA A 275 41.50 -25.58 16.58
N GLY A 276 40.23 -25.40 16.92
CA GLY A 276 39.46 -26.30 17.77
C GLY A 276 37.97 -26.07 17.53
N CYS A 277 37.29 -27.09 17.05
CA CYS A 277 35.91 -27.10 16.57
C CYS A 277 34.90 -26.35 17.45
N LEU A 278 34.06 -25.54 16.81
CA LEU A 278 32.65 -25.36 17.18
C LEU A 278 31.86 -24.99 15.92
N VAL A 279 30.87 -25.82 15.64
CA VAL A 279 29.90 -25.69 14.55
C VAL A 279 28.91 -24.61 15.01
N ASP A 280 28.73 -23.53 14.26
CA ASP A 280 27.45 -22.80 14.27
C ASP A 280 27.34 -21.72 13.19
N GLY A 281 26.12 -21.65 12.64
CA GLY A 281 25.36 -20.45 12.27
C GLY A 281 26.03 -19.28 11.55
N ALA A 282 25.44 -18.93 10.40
CA ALA A 282 25.53 -17.62 9.72
C ALA A 282 26.83 -17.32 8.96
N GLY A 283 26.87 -17.78 7.70
CA GLY A 283 27.82 -17.28 6.70
C GLY A 283 27.26 -16.10 5.92
N HIS A 284 27.66 -14.87 6.29
CA HIS A 284 27.83 -13.77 5.35
C HIS A 284 29.16 -13.06 5.60
N SER A 285 30.11 -13.23 4.67
CA SER A 285 31.20 -12.31 4.32
C SER A 285 31.93 -12.92 3.13
N ARG A 286 32.41 -12.22 2.11
CA ARG A 286 32.74 -10.80 1.94
C ARG A 286 32.92 -10.54 0.44
N ALA A 287 32.61 -9.32 0.01
CA ALA A 287 33.27 -8.57 -1.05
C ALA A 287 33.76 -9.31 -2.31
N ALA A 288 32.94 -9.26 -3.37
CA ALA A 288 33.43 -9.07 -4.73
C ALA A 288 32.66 -7.88 -5.33
N ALA A 289 33.35 -6.77 -5.57
CA ALA A 289 32.88 -5.65 -6.39
C ALA A 289 33.71 -5.65 -7.70
N PRO A 290 33.38 -4.84 -8.71
CA PRO A 290 32.09 -4.65 -9.36
C PRO A 290 32.23 -4.79 -10.89
N ARG A 291 31.38 -5.58 -11.54
CA ARG A 291 31.17 -5.52 -13.00
C ARG A 291 29.72 -5.81 -13.31
N LEU A 292 28.86 -4.79 -13.20
CA LEU A 292 27.52 -4.75 -13.82
C LEU A 292 26.83 -3.39 -13.53
N TRP A 293 27.55 -2.28 -13.77
CA TRP A 293 26.92 -0.96 -13.88
C TRP A 293 27.53 -0.20 -15.05
N ALA A 294 27.11 -0.57 -16.26
CA ALA A 294 27.30 0.23 -17.46
C ALA A 294 26.24 -0.18 -18.47
N ARG A 295 25.10 0.54 -18.47
CA ARG A 295 24.24 0.86 -19.62
C ARG A 295 22.88 1.33 -19.09
N CYS A 296 22.75 2.65 -18.96
CA CYS A 296 21.60 3.43 -19.43
C CYS A 296 21.80 4.91 -19.04
N THR A 297 22.81 5.53 -19.65
CA THR A 297 22.94 6.98 -19.80
C THR A 297 23.65 7.25 -21.11
N HIS A 298 22.90 7.63 -22.14
CA HIS A 298 23.24 8.39 -23.36
C HIS A 298 21.94 8.43 -24.18
N GLU A 299 21.46 9.48 -24.82
CA GLU A 299 21.87 10.87 -25.03
C GLU A 299 20.63 11.52 -25.65
N VAL A 300 20.26 12.74 -25.24
CA VAL A 300 19.35 13.58 -26.00
C VAL A 300 20.15 14.76 -26.51
N ARG A 301 20.52 14.74 -27.80
CA ARG A 301 20.42 15.93 -28.67
C ARG A 301 20.63 15.60 -30.15
N ALA A 302 19.64 16.07 -30.91
CA ALA A 302 19.68 16.59 -32.27
C ALA A 302 19.95 15.66 -33.46
N GLY A 303 18.95 15.58 -34.35
CA GLY A 303 19.20 15.72 -35.79
C GLY A 303 18.74 14.59 -36.70
N ARG A 304 17.53 14.77 -37.26
CA ARG A 304 17.11 14.45 -38.64
C ARG A 304 17.45 13.07 -39.24
N GLY A 305 16.40 12.39 -39.70
CA GLY A 305 16.43 11.74 -41.02
C GLY A 305 16.16 10.23 -41.06
N HIS A 306 14.99 9.89 -41.61
CA HIS A 306 14.64 8.68 -42.37
C HIS A 306 14.65 7.28 -41.71
N LEU A 307 13.42 6.74 -41.60
CA LEU A 307 13.04 5.32 -41.67
C LEU A 307 13.50 4.68 -43.00
N PRO A 308 13.76 3.35 -43.10
CA PRO A 308 12.73 2.29 -43.12
C PRO A 308 13.15 1.03 -42.31
N GLY A 309 12.31 0.13 -41.84
CA GLY A 309 11.09 -0.45 -42.37
C GLY A 309 10.91 -1.80 -41.66
N TRP A 310 9.78 -2.00 -40.98
CA TRP A 310 9.42 -3.30 -40.40
C TRP A 310 7.93 -3.54 -40.62
N ARG A 311 7.60 -4.63 -41.31
CA ARG A 311 6.23 -5.04 -41.63
C ARG A 311 5.78 -6.13 -40.64
N PRO A 312 4.54 -6.09 -40.12
CA PRO A 312 4.01 -7.16 -39.29
C PRO A 312 3.41 -8.28 -40.15
N ALA A 313 3.70 -9.54 -39.81
CA ALA A 313 3.05 -10.70 -40.40
C ALA A 313 1.66 -10.92 -39.77
N ARG A 314 0.62 -10.91 -40.61
CA ARG A 314 -0.74 -11.35 -40.29
C ARG A 314 -0.84 -12.84 -40.59
N LEU A 315 -1.40 -13.64 -39.68
CA LEU A 315 -1.90 -14.99 -39.99
C LEU A 315 -3.19 -15.29 -39.20
N HIS A 316 -4.28 -15.37 -39.95
CA HIS A 316 -5.50 -16.16 -39.74
C HIS A 316 -6.22 -16.19 -41.10
N PRO A 317 -7.22 -17.05 -41.37
CA PRO A 317 -7.77 -18.18 -40.60
C PRO A 317 -7.89 -19.47 -41.46
N ARG A 318 -8.20 -20.66 -40.87
CA ARG A 318 -9.05 -21.69 -41.50
C ARG A 318 -9.69 -22.63 -40.45
N LEU A 319 -11.02 -22.70 -40.48
CA LEU A 319 -11.87 -23.81 -40.01
C LEU A 319 -12.05 -24.82 -41.15
N PRO A 320 -12.41 -26.08 -40.86
CA PRO A 320 -13.80 -26.57 -41.07
C PRO A 320 -14.27 -27.44 -39.88
N GLY A 321 -15.54 -27.74 -39.60
CA GLY A 321 -16.82 -27.56 -40.28
C GLY A 321 -17.69 -28.82 -40.10
N ARG A 322 -18.90 -28.64 -39.53
CA ARG A 322 -20.11 -29.51 -39.55
C ARG A 322 -20.08 -30.84 -38.76
N GLY A 323 -21.19 -31.35 -38.20
CA GLY A 323 -22.61 -30.98 -38.23
C GLY A 323 -23.41 -31.99 -37.37
N HIS A 324 -24.48 -31.56 -36.68
CA HIS A 324 -25.91 -31.93 -36.87
C HIS A 324 -26.48 -32.12 -35.43
N GLY A 325 -27.73 -31.84 -35.07
CA GLY A 325 -28.96 -31.44 -35.73
C GLY A 325 -30.13 -31.58 -34.73
N GLY A 326 -31.26 -30.89 -34.99
CA GLY A 326 -32.57 -31.04 -34.30
C GLY A 326 -32.78 -30.11 -33.09
N GLN A 327 -33.53 -29.01 -33.11
CA GLN A 327 -34.95 -28.76 -33.44
C GLN A 327 -35.96 -29.65 -32.71
N HIS A 328 -36.69 -29.08 -31.73
CA HIS A 328 -38.16 -28.83 -31.75
C HIS A 328 -38.63 -28.22 -30.40
N ARG A 329 -39.22 -27.00 -30.45
CA ARG A 329 -40.64 -26.64 -30.18
C ARG A 329 -41.15 -26.92 -28.75
N VAL A 330 -41.39 -25.88 -27.94
CA VAL A 330 -42.66 -25.14 -27.74
C VAL A 330 -43.73 -25.94 -27.00
N ALA A 331 -44.09 -25.49 -25.79
CA ALA A 331 -45.46 -25.45 -25.27
C ALA A 331 -45.57 -24.50 -24.05
N GLN A 332 -46.34 -23.43 -24.23
CA GLN A 332 -47.05 -22.68 -23.19
C GLN A 332 -48.43 -23.31 -23.00
N VAL A 333 -48.88 -23.52 -21.76
CA VAL A 333 -50.26 -23.47 -21.22
C VAL A 333 -50.08 -23.41 -19.69
N GLY A 334 -50.75 -22.63 -18.83
CA GLY A 334 -51.86 -21.69 -18.92
C GLY A 334 -52.43 -21.50 -17.48
N ALA A 335 -52.90 -20.27 -17.18
CA ALA A 335 -53.91 -19.81 -16.18
C ALA A 335 -54.24 -20.65 -14.93
N GLY A 336 -54.51 -20.13 -13.73
CA GLY A 336 -54.97 -18.81 -13.26
C GLY A 336 -55.94 -19.00 -12.07
N HIS A 337 -56.36 -17.89 -11.43
CA HIS A 337 -57.29 -17.71 -10.29
C HIS A 337 -56.62 -17.71 -8.91
N GLY A 338 -56.83 -16.75 -8.00
CA GLY A 338 -57.73 -15.60 -7.94
C GLY A 338 -57.99 -15.27 -6.44
N GLY A 339 -58.08 -13.99 -6.06
CA GLY A 339 -58.71 -13.57 -4.79
C GLY A 339 -57.86 -12.77 -3.80
N ARG A 340 -57.97 -11.43 -3.90
CA ARG A 340 -57.89 -10.43 -2.80
C ARG A 340 -59.35 -9.95 -2.56
N PRO A 341 -59.69 -9.02 -1.63
CA PRO A 341 -59.05 -8.55 -0.38
C PRO A 341 -60.05 -8.42 0.80
N GLY A 342 -59.61 -7.95 1.99
CA GLY A 342 -60.52 -7.51 3.05
C GLY A 342 -59.85 -6.80 4.23
N ARG A 343 -59.80 -5.46 4.19
CA ARG A 343 -59.85 -4.53 5.36
C ARG A 343 -61.35 -4.13 5.53
N PRO A 344 -61.87 -3.44 6.58
CA PRO A 344 -61.21 -2.38 7.39
C PRO A 344 -61.70 -2.22 8.87
N GLY A 345 -61.22 -1.16 9.55
CA GLY A 345 -61.89 -0.46 10.65
C GLY A 345 -61.23 -0.65 12.03
N GLY A 346 -60.96 0.36 12.86
CA GLY A 346 -61.22 1.80 12.78
C GLY A 346 -61.01 2.44 14.17
N ALA A 347 -60.43 3.64 14.17
CA ALA A 347 -60.60 4.79 15.08
C ALA A 347 -60.55 4.67 16.62
N GLY A 348 -59.81 5.62 17.23
CA GLY A 348 -60.15 6.21 18.54
C GLY A 348 -58.96 6.61 19.42
N GLY A 349 -58.52 7.87 19.40
CA GLY A 349 -57.85 8.51 20.55
C GLY A 349 -58.90 9.20 21.45
N PRO A 350 -58.56 10.20 22.30
CA PRO A 350 -57.41 10.38 23.19
C PRO A 350 -57.84 10.66 24.67
N GLY A 351 -56.88 10.70 25.60
CA GLY A 351 -56.97 11.36 26.94
C GLY A 351 -57.79 10.63 28.01
N PRO A 352 -57.70 11.01 29.31
CA PRO A 352 -57.18 12.26 29.87
C PRO A 352 -55.82 12.17 30.58
#